data_AF-A0A0M8TCI4-F1
#
_entry.id   AF-A0A0M8TCI4-F1
#
_cell.length_a   1.000
_cell.length_b   1.000
_cell.length_c   1.000
_cell.angle_alpha   90.00
_cell.angle_beta   90.00
_cell.angle_gamma   90.00
#
_symmetry.space_group_name_H-M   'P 1'
#
loop_
_entity.id
_entity.type
_entity.pdbx_description
1 polymer ?
#
loop_
_entity_poly.entity_id
_entity_poly.type
_entity_poly.pdbx_seq_one_letter_code
_entity_poly.pdbx_strand_id
1 'polypeptide(L)'
;MPKVRKDINSLTDAELDDYIHALDILRQRSEVDEEDPTGYAFQAALHNGSAGPPPIACEHGSDLFLPWHRAHLHYFEELLRAADPPRTQNVTIPYWDWISEQTPEKFPLAFKKPGLKSPRNSTPTPLPPNTLEIVTTETNQKEFAGYPDGDPFGDAGRLESGPHDTMHSFYIGGKMGNPSTAAEDAIYFSFHCFIDLMWAEWQHRNGTPPLTSPDHALRGFTTQPKNKVSDFTEIADLDYEYEYTEQLKAAFAVPVPPPAPLNLLATQPITPLGDADLVTELQDNELVRLGFTVPETRGERLLVRLDELKVPNTGSYMLRGFVHPSDAPFQPDDSEFTRRFGAGYVTLWRAHPHMHADHDHDHENDHDGPPVAHHPVSRTARFDVTRAVDSHGAAGADLVFSLQFIPAPSETGLPPHPVPPLDEVELKDVRMEVYI
;
A
#
# COMPACT_ATOMS: atom_id res chain seq x y z
N MET A 1 20.26 -1.43 25.34
CA MET A 1 20.39 -0.61 24.13
C MET A 1 19.21 -0.97 23.26
N PRO A 2 18.54 0.01 22.63
CA PRO A 2 17.40 -0.28 21.77
C PRO A 2 17.80 -1.22 20.64
N LYS A 3 16.82 -1.95 20.10
CA LYS A 3 17.00 -2.78 18.91
C LYS A 3 17.27 -1.86 17.71
N VAL A 4 18.27 -2.19 16.89
CA VAL A 4 18.63 -1.35 15.72
C VAL A 4 18.31 -2.12 14.45
N ARG A 5 17.26 -1.70 13.74
CA ARG A 5 16.90 -2.26 12.43
C ARG A 5 17.76 -1.59 11.35
N LYS A 6 18.41 -2.40 10.53
CA LYS A 6 19.35 -1.97 9.48
C LYS A 6 18.84 -2.33 8.10
N ASP A 7 19.38 -1.67 7.08
CA ASP A 7 19.20 -2.09 5.69
C ASP A 7 19.73 -3.52 5.51
N ILE A 8 18.95 -4.38 4.88
CA ILE A 8 19.35 -5.76 4.59
C ILE A 8 20.66 -5.83 3.78
N ASN A 9 20.95 -4.84 2.93
CA ASN A 9 22.20 -4.75 2.17
C ASN A 9 23.40 -4.30 3.01
N SER A 10 23.16 -3.76 4.20
CA SER A 10 24.21 -3.31 5.13
C SER A 10 24.48 -4.31 6.25
N LEU A 11 23.72 -5.41 6.34
CA LEU A 11 23.99 -6.48 7.30
C LEU A 11 25.33 -7.15 7.00
N THR A 12 26.07 -7.46 8.06
CA THR A 12 27.19 -8.40 7.99
C THR A 12 26.69 -9.81 7.67
N ASP A 13 27.57 -10.66 7.13
CA ASP A 13 27.22 -12.06 6.88
C ASP A 13 26.74 -12.78 8.16
N ALA A 14 27.32 -12.46 9.32
CA ALA A 14 26.91 -13.03 10.60
C ALA A 14 25.49 -12.59 11.01
N GLU A 15 25.17 -11.29 10.90
CA GLU A 15 23.82 -10.78 11.20
C GLU A 15 22.77 -11.40 10.27
N LEU A 16 23.08 -11.53 8.98
CA LEU A 16 22.19 -12.16 8.00
C LEU A 16 22.01 -13.66 8.29
N ASP A 17 23.10 -14.37 8.62
CA ASP A 17 23.04 -15.79 8.94
C ASP A 17 22.28 -16.06 10.25
N ASP A 18 22.34 -15.15 11.24
CA ASP A 18 21.55 -15.23 12.48
C ASP A 18 20.07 -14.96 12.24
N TYR A 19 19.74 -14.00 11.37
CA TYR A 19 18.36 -13.76 10.94
C TYR A 19 17.76 -14.97 10.22
N ILE A 20 18.51 -15.57 9.29
CA ILE A 20 18.09 -16.79 8.58
C ILE A 20 17.92 -17.96 9.56
N HIS A 21 18.85 -18.14 10.50
CA HIS A 21 18.75 -19.17 11.54
C HIS A 21 17.50 -19.05 12.40
N ALA A 22 17.15 -17.82 12.82
CA ALA A 22 15.92 -17.58 13.56
C ALA A 22 14.68 -17.97 12.75
N LEU A 23 14.61 -17.55 11.48
CA LEU A 23 13.52 -17.93 10.57
C LEU A 23 13.40 -19.44 10.39
N ASP A 24 14.52 -20.15 10.26
CA ASP A 24 14.53 -21.60 10.07
C ASP A 24 14.03 -22.34 11.31
N ILE A 25 14.30 -21.84 12.53
CA ILE A 25 13.72 -22.39 13.76
C ILE A 25 12.20 -22.18 13.78
N LEU A 26 11.73 -20.98 13.43
CA LEU A 26 10.29 -20.69 13.34
C LEU A 26 9.61 -21.60 12.30
N ARG A 27 10.26 -21.90 11.17
CA ARG A 27 9.76 -22.87 10.18
C ARG A 27 9.74 -24.29 10.70
N GLN A 28 10.78 -24.72 11.42
CA GLN A 28 10.81 -26.06 12.06
C GLN A 28 9.65 -26.25 13.04
N ARG A 29 9.26 -25.20 13.77
CA ARG A 29 8.05 -25.24 14.61
C ARG A 29 6.79 -25.50 13.78
N SER A 30 6.66 -24.79 12.65
CA SER A 30 5.56 -25.01 11.70
C SER A 30 5.55 -26.38 11.04
N GLU A 31 6.71 -27.03 10.85
CA GLU A 31 6.77 -28.43 10.37
C GLU A 31 6.23 -29.42 11.40
N VAL A 32 6.32 -29.10 12.70
CA VAL A 32 5.78 -29.91 13.79
C VAL A 32 4.29 -29.64 13.97
N ASP A 33 3.90 -28.37 13.97
CA ASP A 33 2.53 -27.91 14.13
C ASP A 33 2.35 -26.58 13.37
N GLU A 34 1.58 -26.60 12.28
CA GLU A 34 1.32 -25.44 11.45
C GLU A 34 0.55 -24.34 12.22
N GLU A 35 -0.20 -24.73 13.25
CA GLU A 35 -0.96 -23.82 14.11
C GLU A 35 -0.14 -23.30 15.32
N ASP A 36 1.13 -23.69 15.47
CA ASP A 36 1.99 -23.17 16.54
C ASP A 36 2.11 -21.65 16.42
N PRO A 37 1.60 -20.86 17.39
CA PRO A 37 1.62 -19.41 17.33
C PRO A 37 3.04 -18.81 17.31
N THR A 38 4.05 -19.61 17.64
CA THR A 38 5.46 -19.24 17.62
C THR A 38 6.18 -19.74 16.36
N GLY A 39 5.48 -20.35 15.41
CA GLY A 39 5.98 -20.81 14.12
C GLY A 39 5.77 -19.82 12.98
N TYR A 40 6.55 -19.96 11.90
CA TYR A 40 6.50 -19.06 10.75
C TYR A 40 5.15 -19.09 10.02
N ALA A 41 4.57 -20.29 9.83
CA ALA A 41 3.31 -20.47 9.11
C ALA A 41 2.15 -19.74 9.80
N PHE A 42 2.03 -19.83 11.13
CA PHE A 42 1.04 -19.08 11.89
C PHE A 42 1.23 -17.57 11.75
N GLN A 43 2.46 -17.08 11.83
CA GLN A 43 2.77 -15.65 11.68
C GLN A 43 2.42 -15.15 10.26
N ALA A 44 2.70 -15.95 9.23
CA ALA A 44 2.23 -15.64 7.88
C ALA A 44 0.69 -15.67 7.79
N ALA A 45 0.04 -16.64 8.43
CA ALA A 45 -1.42 -16.79 8.45
C ALA A 45 -2.15 -15.62 9.15
N LEU A 46 -1.54 -14.98 10.15
CA LEU A 46 -2.07 -13.77 10.80
C LEU A 46 -2.26 -12.62 9.79
N HIS A 47 -1.30 -12.45 8.89
CA HIS A 47 -1.44 -11.50 7.79
C HIS A 47 -2.39 -12.02 6.72
N ASN A 48 -2.20 -13.27 6.31
CA ASN A 48 -2.86 -13.84 5.14
C ASN A 48 -4.38 -14.02 5.29
N GLY A 49 -4.93 -13.86 6.50
CA GLY A 49 -6.37 -14.01 6.72
C GLY A 49 -6.79 -15.45 6.97
N SER A 50 -5.88 -16.32 7.41
CA SER A 50 -6.11 -17.76 7.57
C SER A 50 -5.77 -18.30 8.96
N ALA A 51 -5.33 -17.46 9.90
CA ALA A 51 -5.00 -17.89 11.25
C ALA A 51 -6.27 -18.04 12.13
N GLY A 52 -6.46 -19.24 12.70
CA GLY A 52 -7.47 -19.55 13.72
C GLY A 52 -8.94 -19.58 13.23
N PRO A 53 -9.87 -20.10 14.06
CA PRO A 53 -11.32 -19.99 13.83
C PRO A 53 -11.99 -18.97 14.79
N PRO A 54 -12.69 -17.91 14.31
CA PRO A 54 -12.78 -17.48 12.92
C PRO A 54 -11.44 -16.93 12.41
N PRO A 55 -11.20 -16.93 11.08
CA PRO A 55 -9.95 -16.44 10.52
C PRO A 55 -9.64 -15.00 10.92
N ILE A 56 -8.46 -14.79 11.47
CA ILE A 56 -7.91 -13.48 11.77
C ILE A 56 -7.41 -12.88 10.46
N ALA A 57 -7.98 -11.74 10.06
CA ALA A 57 -7.48 -10.96 8.94
C ALA A 57 -6.70 -9.74 9.43
N CYS A 58 -5.63 -9.41 8.71
CA CYS A 58 -4.91 -8.14 8.89
C CYS A 58 -5.82 -6.93 8.68
N GLU A 59 -5.32 -5.73 8.98
CA GLU A 59 -6.08 -4.49 8.79
C GLU A 59 -5.46 -3.71 7.62
N HIS A 60 -6.24 -3.56 6.54
CA HIS A 60 -5.88 -2.85 5.31
C HIS A 60 -7.04 -1.95 4.90
N GLY A 61 -6.75 -0.91 4.12
CA GLY A 61 -7.75 0.00 3.56
C GLY A 61 -8.26 1.03 4.56
N SER A 62 -7.49 1.31 5.61
CA SER A 62 -7.85 2.31 6.63
C SER A 62 -6.65 2.76 7.44
N ASP A 63 -6.88 3.70 8.36
CA ASP A 63 -5.91 4.21 9.33
C ASP A 63 -5.31 3.15 10.28
N LEU A 64 -5.85 1.92 10.25
CA LEU A 64 -5.37 0.76 10.99
C LEU A 64 -4.19 0.05 10.32
N PHE A 65 -3.93 0.32 9.04
CA PHE A 65 -2.88 -0.33 8.25
C PHE A 65 -1.51 -0.25 8.91
N LEU A 66 -1.05 0.96 9.23
CA LEU A 66 0.28 1.19 9.81
C LEU A 66 0.45 0.62 11.23
N PRO A 67 -0.46 0.86 12.20
CA PRO A 67 -0.32 0.29 13.54
C PRO A 67 -0.42 -1.24 13.56
N TRP A 68 -1.26 -1.85 12.72
CA TRP A 68 -1.36 -3.31 12.63
C TRP A 68 -0.05 -3.94 12.13
N HIS A 69 0.53 -3.39 11.05
CA HIS A 69 1.79 -3.89 10.51
C HIS A 69 2.97 -3.67 11.44
N ARG A 70 2.99 -2.55 12.19
CA ARG A 70 3.99 -2.34 13.25
C ARG A 70 3.86 -3.35 14.38
N ALA A 71 2.64 -3.68 14.82
CA ALA A 71 2.41 -4.73 15.82
C ALA A 71 2.87 -6.10 15.32
N HIS A 72 2.56 -6.44 14.06
CA HIS A 72 3.00 -7.69 13.44
C HIS A 72 4.53 -7.79 13.43
N LEU A 73 5.24 -6.75 12.98
CA LEU A 73 6.70 -6.71 13.00
C LEU A 73 7.27 -6.79 14.42
N HIS A 74 6.64 -6.12 15.38
CA HIS A 74 7.09 -6.13 16.77
C HIS A 74 7.08 -7.55 17.35
N TYR A 75 5.93 -8.23 17.29
CA TYR A 75 5.80 -9.58 17.85
C TYR A 75 6.58 -10.63 17.05
N PHE A 76 6.65 -10.48 15.73
CA PHE A 76 7.48 -11.36 14.92
C PHE A 76 8.97 -11.23 15.28
N GLU A 77 9.46 -10.01 15.51
CA GLU A 77 10.84 -9.76 15.95
C GLU A 77 11.12 -10.35 17.35
N GLU A 78 10.16 -10.32 18.27
CA GLU A 78 10.29 -11.00 19.57
C GLU A 78 10.43 -12.52 19.41
N LEU A 79 9.65 -13.13 18.52
CA LEU A 79 9.75 -14.56 18.23
C LEU A 79 11.11 -14.93 17.61
N LEU A 80 11.61 -14.12 16.69
CA LEU A 80 12.94 -14.30 16.09
C LEU A 80 14.04 -14.27 17.16
N ARG A 81 13.96 -13.32 18.09
CA ARG A 81 14.95 -13.17 19.18
C ARG A 81 14.86 -14.28 20.22
N ALA A 82 13.68 -14.86 20.39
CA ALA A 82 13.41 -15.97 21.29
C ALA A 82 13.72 -17.35 20.67
N ALA A 83 14.04 -17.42 19.37
CA ALA A 83 14.22 -18.67 18.64
C ALA A 83 15.36 -19.53 19.21
N ASP A 84 16.52 -18.90 19.43
CA ASP A 84 17.73 -19.49 20.02
C ASP A 84 18.53 -18.36 20.69
N PRO A 85 18.12 -17.88 21.88
CA PRO A 85 18.59 -16.62 22.43
C PRO A 85 20.12 -16.44 22.52
N PRO A 86 20.93 -17.47 22.84
CA PRO A 86 22.39 -17.33 22.80
C PRO A 86 22.95 -16.80 21.48
N ARG A 87 22.25 -17.07 20.37
CA ARG A 87 22.61 -16.62 19.01
C ARG A 87 21.71 -15.47 18.53
N THR A 88 20.41 -15.56 18.77
CA THR A 88 19.38 -14.74 18.13
C THR A 88 18.91 -13.55 18.98
N GLN A 89 19.33 -13.42 20.24
CA GLN A 89 18.88 -12.32 21.12
C GLN A 89 19.17 -10.91 20.59
N ASN A 90 20.00 -10.74 19.55
CA ASN A 90 20.28 -9.45 18.93
C ASN A 90 19.73 -9.33 17.51
N VAL A 91 19.02 -10.35 17.02
CA VAL A 91 18.35 -10.29 15.72
C VAL A 91 17.30 -9.18 15.73
N THR A 92 17.23 -8.49 14.61
CA THR A 92 16.21 -7.48 14.27
C THR A 92 15.76 -7.74 12.85
N ILE A 93 14.53 -7.37 12.52
CA ILE A 93 14.04 -7.48 11.14
C ILE A 93 14.76 -6.42 10.30
N PRO A 94 15.53 -6.79 9.26
CA PRO A 94 16.19 -5.81 8.41
C PRO A 94 15.17 -5.16 7.46
N TYR A 95 15.28 -3.86 7.25
CA TYR A 95 14.45 -3.17 6.25
C TYR A 95 15.07 -3.29 4.86
N TRP A 96 14.24 -3.20 3.81
CA TRP A 96 14.71 -3.09 2.43
C TRP A 96 14.47 -1.68 1.90
N ASP A 97 15.54 -0.87 1.79
CA ASP A 97 15.49 0.43 1.13
C ASP A 97 15.32 0.26 -0.38
N TRP A 98 14.06 0.27 -0.85
CA TRP A 98 13.77 0.21 -2.27
C TRP A 98 13.79 1.58 -2.96
N ILE A 99 13.89 2.70 -2.23
CA ILE A 99 13.93 4.03 -2.85
C ILE A 99 15.34 4.39 -3.32
N SER A 100 16.36 3.76 -2.76
CA SER A 100 17.72 3.84 -3.25
C SER A 100 17.99 2.69 -4.22
N GLU A 101 18.37 3.00 -5.47
CA GLU A 101 18.88 1.99 -6.43
C GLU A 101 20.25 1.47 -5.95
N GLN A 102 20.23 0.51 -5.02
CA GLN A 102 21.44 0.00 -4.36
C GLN A 102 22.11 -1.13 -5.16
N THR A 103 21.37 -1.83 -6.03
CA THR A 103 21.90 -3.02 -6.72
C THR A 103 21.55 -3.05 -8.21
N PRO A 104 22.45 -3.51 -9.11
CA PRO A 104 22.10 -3.87 -10.49
C PRO A 104 21.05 -5.00 -10.58
N GLU A 105 20.86 -5.70 -9.47
CA GLU A 105 19.86 -6.74 -9.28
C GLU A 105 18.51 -6.12 -8.86
N LYS A 106 17.41 -6.76 -9.26
CA LYS A 106 16.04 -6.30 -8.97
C LYS A 106 15.65 -6.37 -7.49
N PHE A 107 16.35 -7.21 -6.72
CA PHE A 107 16.10 -7.46 -5.31
C PHE A 107 17.43 -7.55 -4.56
N PRO A 108 17.48 -7.25 -3.25
CA PRO A 108 18.66 -7.43 -2.43
C PRO A 108 19.27 -8.83 -2.58
N LEU A 109 20.61 -8.90 -2.69
CA LEU A 109 21.33 -10.15 -2.90
C LEU A 109 21.07 -11.19 -1.81
N ALA A 110 20.78 -10.74 -0.58
CA ALA A 110 20.40 -11.58 0.55
C ALA A 110 19.25 -12.54 0.21
N PHE A 111 18.26 -12.09 -0.58
CA PHE A 111 17.11 -12.92 -0.95
C PHE A 111 17.41 -13.98 -2.04
N LYS A 112 18.67 -14.14 -2.44
CA LYS A 112 19.13 -15.31 -3.20
C LYS A 112 19.58 -16.46 -2.30
N LYS A 113 19.84 -16.21 -1.00
CA LYS A 113 20.28 -17.23 -0.04
C LYS A 113 19.15 -18.23 0.28
N PRO A 114 19.47 -19.51 0.54
CA PRO A 114 18.52 -20.45 1.13
C PRO A 114 17.86 -19.85 2.38
N GLY A 115 16.60 -20.16 2.62
CA GLY A 115 15.82 -19.58 3.72
C GLY A 115 15.23 -18.19 3.44
N LEU A 116 15.71 -17.45 2.43
CA LEU A 116 15.11 -16.16 2.00
C LEU A 116 14.65 -16.16 0.54
N LYS A 117 15.03 -17.19 -0.21
CA LYS A 117 14.70 -17.33 -1.62
C LYS A 117 13.24 -17.74 -1.82
N SER A 118 12.55 -16.99 -2.67
CA SER A 118 11.18 -17.26 -3.11
C SER A 118 11.04 -16.90 -4.60
N PRO A 119 10.17 -17.55 -5.38
CA PRO A 119 9.80 -17.09 -6.72
C PRO A 119 9.17 -15.69 -6.66
N ARG A 120 9.68 -14.79 -7.50
CA ARG A 120 9.26 -13.37 -7.59
C ARG A 120 9.19 -12.95 -9.04
N ASN A 121 8.64 -11.76 -9.29
CA ASN A 121 8.49 -11.21 -10.63
C ASN A 121 9.85 -11.15 -11.36
N SER A 122 9.89 -11.83 -12.51
CA SER A 122 11.09 -11.89 -13.35
C SER A 122 11.27 -10.63 -14.21
N THR A 123 10.22 -9.83 -14.38
CA THR A 123 10.16 -8.59 -15.17
C THR A 123 9.40 -7.51 -14.38
N PRO A 124 9.97 -7.03 -13.25
CA PRO A 124 9.33 -6.01 -12.42
C PRO A 124 9.13 -4.72 -13.21
N THR A 125 8.05 -4.00 -12.87
CA THR A 125 7.86 -2.62 -13.29
C THR A 125 8.96 -1.73 -12.72
N PRO A 126 9.11 -0.47 -13.18
CA PRO A 126 9.86 0.53 -12.45
C PRO A 126 9.37 0.66 -11.00
N LEU A 127 10.28 1.07 -10.11
CA LEU A 127 9.96 1.33 -8.71
C LEU A 127 8.94 2.49 -8.59
N PRO A 128 8.08 2.47 -7.57
CA PRO A 128 7.17 3.57 -7.25
C PRO A 128 7.87 4.94 -7.16
N PRO A 129 7.57 5.89 -8.08
CA PRO A 129 8.32 7.14 -8.19
C PRO A 129 7.99 8.16 -7.09
N ASN A 130 6.89 7.99 -6.37
CA ASN A 130 6.37 8.95 -5.39
C ASN A 130 6.63 8.57 -3.93
N THR A 131 7.30 7.45 -3.66
CA THR A 131 7.54 6.97 -2.28
C THR A 131 8.18 8.06 -1.40
N LEU A 132 9.28 8.64 -1.87
CA LEU A 132 9.99 9.69 -1.14
C LEU A 132 9.17 10.98 -1.04
N GLU A 133 8.42 11.32 -2.10
CA GLU A 133 7.55 12.49 -2.11
C GLU A 133 6.49 12.36 -1.01
N ILE A 134 5.75 11.25 -0.96
CA ILE A 134 4.72 11.01 0.07
C ILE A 134 5.28 11.21 1.49
N VAL A 135 6.46 10.64 1.81
CA VAL A 135 7.06 10.75 3.15
C VAL A 135 7.53 12.17 3.47
N THR A 136 8.03 12.89 2.47
CA THR A 136 8.69 14.19 2.69
C THR A 136 7.78 15.40 2.50
N THR A 137 6.66 15.26 1.77
CA THR A 137 5.79 16.36 1.37
C THR A 137 4.36 16.28 1.92
N GLU A 138 3.80 15.08 2.11
CA GLU A 138 2.44 14.94 2.64
C GLU A 138 2.48 15.19 4.15
N THR A 139 1.72 16.18 4.61
CA THR A 139 1.68 16.57 6.04
C THR A 139 0.35 16.19 6.68
N ASN A 140 -0.65 15.83 5.89
CA ASN A 140 -1.94 15.40 6.40
C ASN A 140 -1.89 13.91 6.78
N GLN A 141 -2.16 13.61 8.04
CA GLN A 141 -2.14 12.24 8.55
C GLN A 141 -3.08 11.30 7.81
N LYS A 142 -4.29 11.74 7.45
CA LYS A 142 -5.26 10.88 6.77
C LYS A 142 -4.84 10.56 5.34
N GLU A 143 -4.33 11.56 4.62
CA GLU A 143 -3.76 11.33 3.29
C GLU A 143 -2.52 10.45 3.35
N PHE A 144 -1.69 10.53 4.40
CA PHE A 144 -0.50 9.69 4.52
C PHE A 144 -0.86 8.24 4.93
N ALA A 145 -1.55 8.09 6.06
CA ALA A 145 -1.74 6.83 6.77
C ALA A 145 -3.08 6.14 6.50
N GLY A 146 -4.07 6.85 5.98
CA GLY A 146 -5.41 6.35 5.75
C GLY A 146 -6.47 6.98 6.65
N TYR A 147 -7.71 6.61 6.37
CA TYR A 147 -8.91 7.13 6.97
C TYR A 147 -9.54 6.07 7.89
N PRO A 148 -10.29 6.46 8.93
CA PRO A 148 -11.06 5.52 9.72
C PRO A 148 -12.03 4.71 8.86
N ASP A 149 -12.30 3.47 9.25
CA ASP A 149 -13.32 2.65 8.59
C ASP A 149 -14.67 3.40 8.51
N GLY A 150 -15.24 3.47 7.30
CA GLY A 150 -16.50 4.17 7.03
C GLY A 150 -16.41 5.70 6.96
N ASP A 151 -15.22 6.30 6.94
CA ASP A 151 -15.05 7.73 6.69
C ASP A 151 -15.59 8.09 5.28
N PRO A 152 -16.43 9.14 5.15
CA PRO A 152 -17.07 9.46 3.89
C PRO A 152 -16.11 10.04 2.82
N PHE A 153 -14.86 10.35 3.18
CA PHE A 153 -13.90 11.00 2.28
C PHE A 153 -12.80 10.07 1.75
N GLY A 154 -12.57 8.91 2.36
CA GLY A 154 -11.50 8.01 1.93
C GLY A 154 -11.40 6.74 2.76
N ASP A 155 -10.45 5.89 2.36
CA ASP A 155 -10.14 4.60 2.96
C ASP A 155 -8.62 4.45 3.18
N ALA A 156 -7.87 3.95 2.20
CA ALA A 156 -6.43 3.77 2.27
C ALA A 156 -5.68 5.10 2.15
N GLY A 157 -4.56 5.22 2.87
CA GLY A 157 -3.64 6.34 2.70
C GLY A 157 -2.84 6.24 1.40
N ARG A 158 -2.17 7.34 1.02
CA ARG A 158 -1.26 7.40 -0.13
C ARG A 158 -0.08 6.43 0.01
N LEU A 159 0.37 6.13 1.23
CA LEU A 159 1.45 5.17 1.46
C LEU A 159 1.00 3.73 1.15
N GLU A 160 -0.20 3.35 1.57
CA GLU A 160 -0.80 2.03 1.33
C GLU A 160 -1.20 1.85 -0.15
N SER A 161 -2.13 2.68 -0.63
CA SER A 161 -2.67 2.59 -2.00
C SER A 161 -1.68 2.99 -3.10
N GLY A 162 -0.56 3.63 -2.74
CA GLY A 162 0.48 4.02 -3.68
C GLY A 162 1.64 3.01 -3.72
N PRO A 163 2.78 3.33 -3.11
CA PRO A 163 3.98 2.51 -3.22
C PRO A 163 3.82 1.12 -2.59
N HIS A 164 3.05 0.96 -1.51
CA HIS A 164 2.90 -0.35 -0.88
C HIS A 164 2.21 -1.37 -1.81
N ASP A 165 1.01 -1.05 -2.28
CA ASP A 165 0.23 -1.90 -3.16
C ASP A 165 0.93 -2.15 -4.51
N THR A 166 1.62 -1.14 -5.05
CA THR A 166 2.45 -1.31 -6.26
C THR A 166 3.60 -2.29 -6.03
N MET A 167 4.30 -2.18 -4.90
CA MET A 167 5.40 -3.09 -4.59
C MET A 167 4.92 -4.53 -4.46
N HIS A 168 3.78 -4.76 -3.81
CA HIS A 168 3.16 -6.07 -3.72
C HIS A 168 2.86 -6.69 -5.09
N SER A 169 2.03 -6.04 -5.91
CA SER A 169 1.49 -6.66 -7.13
C SER A 169 2.30 -6.47 -8.40
N PHE A 170 3.01 -5.36 -8.56
CA PHE A 170 3.68 -5.01 -9.81
C PHE A 170 5.20 -5.23 -9.75
N TYR A 171 5.82 -4.86 -8.63
CA TYR A 171 7.27 -4.98 -8.49
C TYR A 171 7.70 -6.36 -8.00
N ILE A 172 7.26 -6.79 -6.82
CA ILE A 172 7.73 -8.01 -6.17
C ILE A 172 7.02 -9.23 -6.76
N GLY A 173 5.69 -9.21 -6.81
CA GLY A 173 4.88 -10.30 -7.38
C GLY A 173 5.12 -11.67 -6.74
N GLY A 174 4.76 -12.74 -7.44
CA GLY A 174 4.74 -14.09 -6.85
C GLY A 174 3.79 -14.14 -5.67
N LYS A 175 4.23 -14.71 -4.54
CA LYS A 175 3.44 -14.72 -3.29
C LYS A 175 3.09 -13.31 -2.80
N MET A 176 3.98 -12.33 -2.98
CA MET A 176 3.72 -10.94 -2.57
C MET A 176 2.59 -10.27 -3.36
N GLY A 177 2.20 -10.81 -4.52
CA GLY A 177 1.10 -10.25 -5.31
C GLY A 177 -0.30 -10.56 -4.78
N ASN A 178 -0.43 -11.45 -3.79
CA ASN A 178 -1.71 -11.82 -3.19
C ASN A 178 -1.65 -11.64 -1.67
N PRO A 179 -2.57 -10.87 -1.06
CA PRO A 179 -2.54 -10.66 0.38
C PRO A 179 -2.71 -11.94 1.19
N SER A 180 -3.30 -12.98 0.60
CA SER A 180 -3.52 -14.28 1.25
C SER A 180 -2.29 -15.20 1.22
N THR A 181 -1.18 -14.76 0.61
CA THR A 181 0.07 -15.52 0.58
C THR A 181 1.31 -14.64 0.79
N ALA A 182 1.18 -13.31 0.83
CA ALA A 182 2.31 -12.38 0.83
C ALA A 182 3.32 -12.65 1.95
N ALA A 183 2.84 -12.86 3.19
CA ALA A 183 3.71 -13.08 4.35
C ALA A 183 4.42 -14.44 4.34
N GLU A 184 4.10 -15.34 3.41
CA GLU A 184 4.84 -16.58 3.22
C GLU A 184 6.20 -16.37 2.51
N ASP A 185 6.42 -15.22 1.85
CA ASP A 185 7.74 -14.82 1.35
C ASP A 185 8.44 -13.95 2.40
N ALA A 186 9.64 -14.35 2.83
CA ALA A 186 10.39 -13.63 3.86
C ALA A 186 10.73 -12.17 3.49
N ILE A 187 10.67 -11.79 2.20
CA ILE A 187 10.81 -10.40 1.77
C ILE A 187 9.70 -9.49 2.32
N TYR A 188 8.52 -10.05 2.63
CA TYR A 188 7.40 -9.36 3.24
C TYR A 188 7.84 -8.57 4.48
N PHE A 189 8.56 -9.22 5.40
CA PHE A 189 8.98 -8.60 6.65
C PHE A 189 9.97 -7.47 6.43
N SER A 190 10.90 -7.60 5.48
CA SER A 190 11.84 -6.52 5.16
C SER A 190 11.20 -5.35 4.42
N PHE A 191 10.24 -5.66 3.55
CA PHE A 191 9.43 -4.66 2.85
C PHE A 191 8.57 -3.87 3.85
N HIS A 192 7.79 -4.54 4.70
CA HIS A 192 6.97 -3.90 5.73
C HIS A 192 7.81 -3.19 6.80
N CYS A 193 9.01 -3.69 7.11
CA CYS A 193 9.96 -2.99 7.98
C CYS A 193 10.37 -1.62 7.42
N PHE A 194 10.41 -1.46 6.09
CA PHE A 194 10.67 -0.16 5.46
C PHE A 194 9.41 0.71 5.36
N ILE A 195 8.21 0.14 5.20
CA ILE A 195 6.94 0.88 5.38
C ILE A 195 6.86 1.47 6.79
N ASP A 196 7.20 0.68 7.81
CA ASP A 196 7.25 1.13 9.20
C ASP A 196 8.31 2.24 9.42
N LEU A 197 9.46 2.13 8.75
CA LEU A 197 10.48 3.20 8.73
C LEU A 197 9.92 4.49 8.14
N MET A 198 9.21 4.41 7.01
CA MET A 198 8.59 5.58 6.36
C MET A 198 7.60 6.27 7.28
N TRP A 199 6.81 5.51 8.02
CA TRP A 199 5.89 6.08 9.01
C TRP A 199 6.64 6.75 10.16
N ALA A 200 7.69 6.10 10.69
CA ALA A 200 8.52 6.70 11.75
C ALA A 200 9.20 8.01 11.30
N GLU A 201 9.72 8.06 10.06
CA GLU A 201 10.29 9.28 9.49
C GLU A 201 9.22 10.36 9.28
N TRP A 202 8.04 9.98 8.78
CA TRP A 202 6.92 10.92 8.64
C TRP A 202 6.52 11.52 10.00
N GLN A 203 6.49 10.70 11.06
CA GLN A 203 6.23 11.14 12.43
C GLN A 203 7.34 12.04 12.98
N HIS A 204 8.60 11.75 12.67
CA HIS A 204 9.73 12.62 13.04
C HIS A 204 9.58 14.02 12.43
N ARG A 205 9.10 14.12 11.20
CA ARG A 205 8.88 15.38 10.47
C ARG A 205 7.67 16.15 10.94
N ASN A 206 6.55 15.46 11.12
CA ASN A 206 5.22 16.06 11.29
C ASN A 206 4.71 16.01 12.74
N GLY A 207 5.49 15.43 13.65
CA GLY A 207 5.04 15.06 14.99
C GLY A 207 4.21 13.77 14.97
N THR A 208 3.62 13.45 16.11
CA THR A 208 2.85 12.21 16.32
C THR A 208 1.39 12.57 16.58
N PRO A 209 0.66 13.05 15.55
CA PRO A 209 -0.74 13.37 15.71
C PRO A 209 -1.52 12.11 16.13
N PRO A 210 -2.54 12.24 17.01
CA PRO A 210 -3.29 11.09 17.48
C PRO A 210 -3.87 10.27 16.33
N LEU A 211 -3.69 8.95 16.37
CA LEU A 211 -4.41 8.04 15.49
C LEU A 211 -5.91 8.12 15.82
N THR A 212 -6.76 8.03 14.79
CA THR A 212 -8.20 8.28 14.90
C THR A 212 -8.96 7.21 15.69
N SER A 213 -8.36 6.02 15.87
CA SER A 213 -8.94 4.87 16.57
C SER A 213 -8.02 4.33 17.68
N PRO A 214 -7.60 5.13 18.68
CA PRO A 214 -6.49 4.79 19.58
C PRO A 214 -6.79 3.61 20.52
N ASP A 215 -8.05 3.36 20.83
CA ASP A 215 -8.50 2.26 21.70
C ASP A 215 -8.86 0.98 20.92
N HIS A 216 -8.83 1.02 19.59
CA HIS A 216 -9.12 -0.15 18.76
C HIS A 216 -8.12 -1.27 19.03
N ALA A 217 -8.63 -2.47 19.29
CA ALA A 217 -7.81 -3.64 19.55
C ALA A 217 -7.43 -4.29 18.21
N LEU A 218 -6.13 -4.33 17.92
CA LEU A 218 -5.58 -4.86 16.68
C LEU A 218 -5.86 -6.36 16.57
N ARG A 219 -6.53 -6.76 15.48
CA ARG A 219 -6.85 -8.17 15.20
C ARG A 219 -5.59 -9.03 15.20
N GLY A 220 -5.67 -10.21 15.83
CA GLY A 220 -4.54 -11.13 15.96
C GLY A 220 -3.62 -10.89 17.16
N PHE A 221 -3.75 -9.74 17.83
CA PHE A 221 -2.88 -9.39 18.96
C PHE A 221 -3.65 -9.19 20.27
N THR A 222 -4.95 -9.49 20.32
CA THR A 222 -5.81 -9.24 21.49
C THR A 222 -5.37 -9.93 22.78
N THR A 223 -4.61 -11.03 22.68
CA THR A 223 -4.03 -11.77 23.81
C THR A 223 -2.66 -11.25 24.24
N GLN A 224 -2.06 -10.35 23.46
CA GLN A 224 -0.74 -9.81 23.73
C GLN A 224 -0.79 -8.64 24.74
N PRO A 225 0.33 -8.34 25.44
CA PRO A 225 0.36 -7.24 26.42
C PRO A 225 0.06 -5.87 25.83
N LYS A 226 0.55 -5.62 24.61
CA LYS A 226 0.22 -4.45 23.79
C LYS A 226 -0.69 -4.87 22.66
N ASN A 227 -1.91 -4.38 22.62
CA ASN A 227 -2.90 -4.85 21.66
C ASN A 227 -3.77 -3.76 21.07
N LYS A 228 -3.59 -2.50 21.47
CA LYS A 228 -4.34 -1.36 20.96
C LYS A 228 -3.51 -0.57 19.97
N VAL A 229 -4.18 0.14 19.07
CA VAL A 229 -3.57 1.13 18.16
C VAL A 229 -2.64 2.09 18.92
N SER A 230 -3.08 2.61 20.08
CA SER A 230 -2.28 3.51 20.91
C SER A 230 -0.96 2.91 21.40
N ASP A 231 -0.87 1.59 21.58
CA ASP A 231 0.34 0.92 22.05
C ASP A 231 1.48 0.89 20.99
N PHE A 232 1.13 1.14 19.72
CA PHE A 232 2.03 1.09 18.56
C PHE A 232 2.17 2.44 17.85
N THR A 233 1.85 3.55 18.52
CA THR A 233 1.90 4.88 17.89
C THR A 233 3.34 5.31 17.58
N GLU A 234 4.30 5.09 18.48
CA GLU A 234 5.68 5.54 18.31
C GLU A 234 6.68 4.39 18.48
N ILE A 235 7.76 4.41 17.70
CA ILE A 235 8.81 3.38 17.77
C ILE A 235 9.59 3.41 19.10
N ALA A 236 9.66 4.59 19.73
CA ALA A 236 10.33 4.77 21.01
C ALA A 236 9.68 3.96 22.14
N ASP A 237 8.35 3.78 22.09
CA ASP A 237 7.61 2.97 23.07
C ASP A 237 7.84 1.46 22.90
N LEU A 238 8.47 1.05 21.79
CA LEU A 238 8.69 -0.35 21.39
C LEU A 238 10.18 -0.75 21.43
N ASP A 239 11.04 0.13 21.98
CA ASP A 239 12.47 -0.08 22.20
C ASP A 239 13.24 -0.49 20.92
N TYR A 240 12.93 0.16 19.79
CA TYR A 240 13.71 0.04 18.56
C TYR A 240 13.93 1.37 17.84
N GLU A 241 14.99 1.40 17.04
CA GLU A 241 15.36 2.50 16.17
C GLU A 241 15.82 1.98 14.81
N TYR A 242 15.96 2.90 13.85
CA TYR A 242 16.44 2.61 12.51
C TYR A 242 17.83 3.21 12.29
N GLU A 243 18.75 2.40 11.79
CA GLU A 243 20.04 2.89 11.29
C GLU A 243 19.90 3.26 9.82
N TYR A 244 19.88 4.56 9.50
CA TYR A 244 19.79 5.00 8.10
C TYR A 244 21.11 4.82 7.34
N THR A 245 21.01 4.38 6.09
CA THR A 245 22.09 4.48 5.10
C THR A 245 22.38 5.95 4.80
N GLU A 246 23.58 6.26 4.28
CA GLU A 246 23.91 7.63 3.88
C GLU A 246 22.99 8.15 2.76
N GLN A 247 22.54 7.27 1.87
CA GLN A 247 21.59 7.57 0.82
C GLN A 247 20.24 7.97 1.40
N LEU A 248 19.73 7.19 2.36
CA LEU A 248 18.46 7.47 3.01
C LEU A 248 18.51 8.76 3.84
N LYS A 249 19.62 9.01 4.55
CA LYS A 249 19.88 10.29 5.22
C LYS A 249 19.82 11.46 4.24
N ALA A 250 20.46 11.32 3.07
CA ALA A 250 20.45 12.36 2.05
C ALA A 250 19.06 12.57 1.44
N ALA A 251 18.31 11.49 1.18
CA ALA A 251 16.94 11.54 0.68
C ALA A 251 16.00 12.27 1.64
N PHE A 252 16.18 12.05 2.94
CA PHE A 252 15.42 12.72 4.00
C PHE A 252 15.99 14.08 4.41
N ALA A 253 17.14 14.52 3.88
CA ALA A 253 17.69 15.85 4.17
C ALA A 253 17.01 16.98 3.38
N VAL A 254 15.67 16.98 3.34
CA VAL A 254 14.84 17.98 2.66
C VAL A 254 13.96 18.74 3.68
N PRO A 255 13.66 20.03 3.44
CA PRO A 255 12.83 20.82 4.35
C PRO A 255 11.45 20.19 4.58
N VAL A 256 10.96 20.26 5.82
CA VAL A 256 9.58 19.89 6.15
C VAL A 256 8.65 21.01 5.69
N PRO A 257 7.67 20.74 4.81
CA PRO A 257 6.70 21.76 4.42
C PRO A 257 5.79 22.14 5.59
N PRO A 258 5.15 23.33 5.54
CA PRO A 258 4.18 23.70 6.57
C PRO A 258 2.99 22.72 6.56
N PRO A 259 2.36 22.45 7.72
CA PRO A 259 1.16 21.64 7.78
C PRO A 259 0.07 22.18 6.85
N ALA A 260 -0.47 21.30 6.01
CA ALA A 260 -1.55 21.59 5.08
C ALA A 260 -2.82 20.90 5.58
N PRO A 261 -3.71 21.61 6.31
CA PRO A 261 -5.01 21.05 6.63
C PRO A 261 -5.80 20.81 5.33
N LEU A 262 -6.74 19.87 5.38
CA LEU A 262 -7.62 19.58 4.26
C LEU A 262 -9.05 19.89 4.66
N ASN A 263 -9.45 21.15 4.48
CA ASN A 263 -10.83 21.56 4.69
C ASN A 263 -11.53 21.65 3.34
N LEU A 264 -12.54 20.81 3.14
CA LEU A 264 -13.31 20.80 1.90
C LEU A 264 -14.10 22.12 1.77
N LEU A 265 -13.87 22.83 0.68
CA LEU A 265 -14.54 24.09 0.36
C LEU A 265 -15.68 23.90 -0.64
N ALA A 266 -15.46 23.08 -1.67
CA ALA A 266 -16.42 22.86 -2.74
C ALA A 266 -16.21 21.50 -3.39
N THR A 267 -17.29 21.00 -3.98
CA THR A 267 -17.27 19.79 -4.83
C THR A 267 -17.91 20.11 -6.17
N GLN A 268 -17.32 19.64 -7.25
CA GLN A 268 -17.88 19.72 -8.60
C GLN A 268 -17.99 18.30 -9.19
N PRO A 269 -19.14 17.91 -9.77
CA PRO A 269 -19.25 16.64 -10.48
C PRO A 269 -18.36 16.63 -11.73
N ILE A 270 -17.80 15.47 -12.03
CA ILE A 270 -17.03 15.20 -13.25
C ILE A 270 -17.80 14.15 -14.05
N THR A 271 -17.93 14.34 -15.36
CA THR A 271 -18.66 13.41 -16.23
C THR A 271 -17.78 12.88 -17.36
N PRO A 272 -18.02 11.65 -17.85
CA PRO A 272 -17.42 11.16 -19.08
C PRO A 272 -17.65 12.12 -20.24
N LEU A 273 -16.68 12.19 -21.16
CA LEU A 273 -16.86 12.91 -22.42
C LEU A 273 -17.62 12.10 -23.49
N GLY A 274 -17.65 10.78 -23.33
CA GLY A 274 -18.43 9.87 -24.18
C GLY A 274 -19.93 9.96 -23.93
N ASP A 275 -20.71 9.33 -24.81
CA ASP A 275 -22.16 9.22 -24.65
C ASP A 275 -22.55 8.15 -23.61
N ALA A 276 -21.62 7.27 -23.24
CA ALA A 276 -21.83 6.21 -22.26
C ALA A 276 -21.63 6.72 -20.83
N ASP A 277 -22.29 6.07 -19.87
CA ASP A 277 -22.00 6.32 -18.46
C ASP A 277 -20.60 5.84 -18.07
N LEU A 278 -20.15 6.31 -16.92
CA LEU A 278 -18.78 6.10 -16.47
C LEU A 278 -18.44 4.62 -16.21
N VAL A 279 -19.42 3.84 -15.74
CA VAL A 279 -19.23 2.41 -15.49
C VAL A 279 -19.01 1.69 -16.81
N THR A 280 -19.85 1.98 -17.81
CA THR A 280 -19.71 1.43 -19.16
C THR A 280 -18.35 1.81 -19.77
N GLU A 281 -17.92 3.06 -19.62
CA GLU A 281 -16.61 3.51 -20.11
C GLU A 281 -15.45 2.74 -19.45
N LEU A 282 -15.53 2.46 -18.13
CA LEU A 282 -14.53 1.67 -17.40
C LEU A 282 -14.55 0.17 -17.79
N GLN A 283 -15.70 -0.38 -18.15
CA GLN A 283 -15.85 -1.77 -18.60
C GLN A 283 -15.25 -1.98 -19.98
N ASP A 284 -15.52 -1.06 -20.90
CA ASP A 284 -15.23 -1.23 -22.33
C ASP A 284 -13.85 -0.69 -22.73
N ASN A 285 -13.24 0.19 -21.92
CA ASN A 285 -12.02 0.90 -22.31
C ASN A 285 -10.93 0.85 -21.22
N GLU A 286 -9.68 0.62 -21.65
CA GLU A 286 -8.49 0.80 -20.80
C GLU A 286 -8.20 2.28 -20.48
N LEU A 287 -8.87 3.20 -21.19
CA LEU A 287 -8.72 4.65 -21.05
C LEU A 287 -10.09 5.31 -21.00
N VAL A 288 -10.37 5.99 -19.90
CA VAL A 288 -11.59 6.80 -19.74
C VAL A 288 -11.21 8.26 -19.70
N ARG A 289 -11.94 9.10 -20.45
CA ARG A 289 -11.73 10.55 -20.47
C ARG A 289 -12.92 11.28 -19.87
N LEU A 290 -12.61 12.12 -18.88
CA LEU A 290 -13.59 12.87 -18.12
C LEU A 290 -13.42 14.37 -18.35
N GLY A 291 -14.52 15.05 -18.65
CA GLY A 291 -14.56 16.50 -18.77
C GLY A 291 -14.80 17.15 -17.43
N PHE A 292 -14.11 18.26 -17.17
CA PHE A 292 -14.36 19.07 -15.99
C PHE A 292 -14.17 20.55 -16.28
N THR A 293 -14.77 21.41 -15.45
CA THR A 293 -14.49 22.85 -15.48
C THR A 293 -13.37 23.14 -14.49
N VAL A 294 -12.35 23.88 -14.92
CA VAL A 294 -11.29 24.34 -14.01
C VAL A 294 -11.91 25.29 -12.98
N PRO A 295 -11.85 24.96 -11.67
CA PRO A 295 -12.35 25.85 -10.64
C PRO A 295 -11.52 27.14 -10.57
N GLU A 296 -12.13 28.26 -10.19
CA GLU A 296 -11.36 29.47 -9.86
C GLU A 296 -10.61 29.24 -8.54
N THR A 297 -9.34 28.85 -8.63
CA THR A 297 -8.46 28.66 -7.46
C THR A 297 -7.49 29.83 -7.28
N ARG A 298 -7.08 30.03 -6.03
CA ARG A 298 -6.08 30.97 -5.50
C ARG A 298 -5.09 30.21 -4.60
N GLY A 299 -4.65 29.03 -5.04
CA GLY A 299 -3.71 28.17 -4.31
C GLY A 299 -4.34 27.07 -3.48
N GLU A 300 -5.66 26.84 -3.61
CA GLU A 300 -6.34 25.66 -3.06
C GLU A 300 -5.82 24.36 -3.71
N ARG A 301 -5.87 23.28 -2.95
CA ARG A 301 -5.56 21.93 -3.43
C ARG A 301 -6.78 21.37 -4.16
N LEU A 302 -6.56 20.77 -5.32
CA LEU A 302 -7.57 20.15 -6.18
C LEU A 302 -7.36 18.65 -6.23
N LEU A 303 -8.38 17.90 -5.80
CA LEU A 303 -8.36 16.45 -5.81
C LEU A 303 -9.48 15.91 -6.71
N VAL A 304 -9.17 14.96 -7.59
CA VAL A 304 -10.18 14.15 -8.27
C VAL A 304 -10.40 12.89 -7.44
N ARG A 305 -11.63 12.67 -6.99
CA ARG A 305 -12.04 11.52 -6.17
C ARG A 305 -12.97 10.62 -6.97
N LEU A 306 -12.61 9.34 -7.06
CA LEU A 306 -13.48 8.26 -7.49
C LEU A 306 -14.04 7.61 -6.22
N ASP A 307 -15.35 7.73 -6.02
CA ASP A 307 -16.05 7.36 -4.80
C ASP A 307 -16.69 5.98 -4.95
N GLU A 308 -16.43 5.09 -3.99
CA GLU A 308 -16.93 3.70 -3.99
C GLU A 308 -16.66 2.98 -5.33
N LEU A 309 -15.42 3.06 -5.80
CA LEU A 309 -14.95 2.29 -6.96
C LEU A 309 -14.87 0.82 -6.56
N LYS A 310 -15.78 0.01 -7.07
CA LYS A 310 -15.75 -1.44 -6.91
C LYS A 310 -15.02 -2.07 -8.09
N VAL A 311 -14.03 -2.91 -7.82
CA VAL A 311 -13.30 -3.66 -8.87
C VAL A 311 -13.29 -5.16 -8.58
N PRO A 312 -13.20 -6.03 -9.61
CA PRO A 312 -13.16 -7.48 -9.42
C PRO A 312 -12.06 -7.92 -8.46
N ASN A 313 -12.35 -8.86 -7.56
CA ASN A 313 -11.37 -9.39 -6.62
C ASN A 313 -10.47 -10.49 -7.23
N THR A 314 -10.47 -10.64 -8.55
CA THR A 314 -9.71 -11.67 -9.28
C THR A 314 -8.25 -11.27 -9.54
N GLY A 315 -7.95 -9.97 -9.45
CA GLY A 315 -6.61 -9.42 -9.70
C GLY A 315 -6.36 -8.12 -8.93
N SER A 316 -5.18 -7.55 -9.17
CA SER A 316 -4.83 -6.19 -8.72
C SER A 316 -4.72 -5.28 -9.92
N TYR A 317 -4.93 -3.99 -9.70
CA TYR A 317 -5.02 -3.02 -10.78
C TYR A 317 -4.35 -1.71 -10.41
N MET A 318 -3.80 -1.01 -11.39
CA MET A 318 -3.25 0.33 -11.23
C MET A 318 -4.07 1.30 -12.08
N LEU A 319 -4.49 2.39 -11.44
CA LEU A 319 -5.14 3.53 -12.03
C LEU A 319 -4.11 4.66 -12.17
N ARG A 320 -3.84 5.11 -13.39
CA ARG A 320 -3.00 6.28 -13.64
C ARG A 320 -3.86 7.46 -14.05
N GLY A 321 -3.74 8.57 -13.33
CA GLY A 321 -4.47 9.81 -13.62
C GLY A 321 -3.61 10.78 -14.41
N PHE A 322 -4.21 11.47 -15.38
CA PHE A 322 -3.55 12.51 -16.17
C PHE A 322 -4.50 13.69 -16.37
N VAL A 323 -3.98 14.92 -16.31
CA VAL A 323 -4.71 16.13 -16.69
C VAL A 323 -3.98 16.78 -17.85
N HIS A 324 -4.65 16.88 -19.00
CA HIS A 324 -4.06 17.41 -20.23
C HIS A 324 -5.11 18.14 -21.09
N PRO A 325 -4.67 18.97 -22.06
CA PRO A 325 -5.59 19.55 -23.05
C PRO A 325 -6.33 18.46 -23.84
N SER A 326 -7.61 18.67 -24.12
CA SER A 326 -8.48 17.71 -24.81
C SER A 326 -7.98 17.31 -26.21
N ASP A 327 -7.29 18.24 -26.88
CA ASP A 327 -6.73 18.09 -28.22
C ASP A 327 -5.29 17.53 -28.24
N ALA A 328 -4.65 17.38 -27.07
CA ALA A 328 -3.30 16.84 -26.98
C ALA A 328 -3.29 15.32 -27.26
N PRO A 329 -2.32 14.81 -28.06
CA PRO A 329 -2.11 13.38 -28.21
C PRO A 329 -1.83 12.72 -26.85
N PHE A 330 -2.59 11.69 -26.50
CA PHE A 330 -2.41 10.95 -25.25
C PHE A 330 -1.27 9.95 -25.39
N GLN A 331 -0.19 10.14 -24.63
CA GLN A 331 1.04 9.33 -24.69
C GLN A 331 1.49 8.92 -23.29
N PRO A 332 0.74 8.06 -22.58
CA PRO A 332 0.96 7.76 -21.16
C PRO A 332 2.28 7.02 -20.87
N ASP A 333 2.89 6.44 -21.89
CA ASP A 333 4.19 5.74 -21.78
C ASP A 333 5.37 6.65 -22.14
N ASP A 334 5.11 7.86 -22.63
CA ASP A 334 6.14 8.86 -22.86
C ASP A 334 6.50 9.57 -21.55
N SER A 335 7.80 9.65 -21.26
CA SER A 335 8.30 10.23 -20.00
C SER A 335 8.08 11.73 -19.91
N GLU A 336 8.11 12.46 -21.03
CA GLU A 336 7.85 13.90 -21.07
C GLU A 336 6.36 14.17 -20.85
N PHE A 337 5.48 13.40 -21.51
CA PHE A 337 4.04 13.45 -21.31
C PHE A 337 3.67 13.16 -19.86
N THR A 338 4.17 12.06 -19.29
CA THR A 338 3.92 11.68 -17.89
C THR A 338 4.41 12.74 -16.93
N ARG A 339 5.62 13.29 -17.15
CA ARG A 339 6.14 14.38 -16.31
C ARG A 339 5.28 15.62 -16.41
N ARG A 340 4.75 15.95 -17.59
CA ARG A 340 3.99 17.18 -17.82
C ARG A 340 2.54 17.11 -17.35
N PHE A 341 1.89 15.97 -17.51
CA PHE A 341 0.44 15.82 -17.37
C PHE A 341 0.01 14.77 -16.34
N GLY A 342 0.93 13.98 -15.80
CA GLY A 342 0.60 12.99 -14.77
C GLY A 342 0.08 13.64 -13.48
N ALA A 343 -1.01 13.09 -12.96
CA ALA A 343 -1.64 13.45 -11.68
C ALA A 343 -1.45 12.35 -10.60
N GLY A 344 -0.51 11.43 -10.84
CA GLY A 344 -0.20 10.32 -9.95
C GLY A 344 -0.90 9.03 -10.35
N TYR A 345 -0.89 8.07 -9.43
CA TYR A 345 -1.48 6.76 -9.61
C TYR A 345 -2.03 6.24 -8.27
N VAL A 346 -2.99 5.32 -8.36
CA VAL A 346 -3.53 4.55 -7.25
C VAL A 346 -3.47 3.08 -7.65
N THR A 347 -2.98 2.23 -6.77
CA THR A 347 -3.01 0.78 -6.95
C THR A 347 -4.10 0.20 -6.07
N LEU A 348 -4.93 -0.64 -6.66
CA LEU A 348 -5.95 -1.41 -5.98
C LEU A 348 -5.40 -2.81 -5.82
N TRP A 349 -4.86 -3.10 -4.64
CA TRP A 349 -4.42 -4.45 -4.34
C TRP A 349 -5.61 -5.41 -4.27
N ARG A 350 -5.40 -6.65 -4.69
CA ARG A 350 -6.42 -7.70 -4.62
C ARG A 350 -6.82 -7.84 -3.15
N ALA A 351 -8.12 -7.96 -2.84
CA ALA A 351 -8.56 -8.16 -1.47
C ALA A 351 -8.45 -9.62 -0.99
N HIS A 352 -8.48 -9.81 0.34
CA HIS A 352 -8.63 -11.13 0.94
C HIS A 352 -9.99 -11.74 0.58
N PRO A 353 -10.06 -13.05 0.30
CA PRO A 353 -11.33 -13.75 0.04
C PRO A 353 -12.37 -13.64 1.18
N HIS A 354 -11.92 -13.39 2.42
CA HIS A 354 -12.75 -13.47 3.63
C HIS A 354 -13.12 -12.11 4.25
N MET A 355 -12.72 -10.97 3.69
CA MET A 355 -13.08 -9.64 4.21
C MET A 355 -14.46 -9.14 3.76
N HIS A 356 -15.26 -9.98 3.11
CA HIS A 356 -16.60 -9.62 2.65
C HIS A 356 -17.65 -10.05 3.68
N ALA A 357 -18.02 -9.16 4.62
CA ALA A 357 -19.23 -9.35 5.43
C ALA A 357 -19.85 -8.11 6.11
N ASP A 358 -19.19 -6.93 6.21
CA ASP A 358 -19.73 -5.88 7.10
C ASP A 358 -20.35 -4.64 6.40
N HIS A 359 -20.36 -4.55 5.06
CA HIS A 359 -20.89 -3.36 4.38
C HIS A 359 -22.03 -3.59 3.38
N ASP A 360 -22.40 -4.83 3.05
CA ASP A 360 -23.65 -5.12 2.36
C ASP A 360 -24.62 -5.78 3.34
N HIS A 361 -25.53 -4.97 3.90
CA HIS A 361 -26.77 -5.48 4.47
C HIS A 361 -27.65 -6.01 3.34
N ASP A 362 -27.28 -7.10 2.67
CA ASP A 362 -28.22 -7.91 1.91
C ASP A 362 -27.63 -9.28 1.56
N HIS A 363 -28.39 -10.32 1.91
CA HIS A 363 -28.25 -11.75 1.56
C HIS A 363 -27.46 -12.66 2.50
N GLU A 364 -28.18 -13.12 3.54
CA GLU A 364 -28.05 -14.49 4.05
C GLU A 364 -28.24 -15.48 2.89
N ASN A 365 -27.25 -16.36 2.62
CA ASN A 365 -27.52 -17.76 2.24
C ASN A 365 -26.27 -18.64 2.30
N ASP A 366 -26.41 -19.73 3.06
CA ASP A 366 -25.57 -20.92 3.08
C ASP A 366 -25.32 -21.48 1.67
N HIS A 367 -24.05 -21.64 1.27
CA HIS A 367 -23.68 -22.62 0.25
C HIS A 367 -22.30 -23.25 0.53
N ASP A 368 -22.32 -24.55 0.85
CA ASP A 368 -21.19 -25.48 0.77
C ASP A 368 -20.73 -25.59 -0.70
N GLY A 369 -19.70 -24.83 -1.06
CA GLY A 369 -19.00 -24.89 -2.35
C GLY A 369 -17.66 -24.14 -2.25
N PRO A 370 -16.69 -24.38 -3.16
CA PRO A 370 -15.46 -23.58 -3.16
C PRO A 370 -15.83 -22.10 -3.34
N PRO A 371 -15.22 -21.16 -2.59
CA PRO A 371 -15.60 -19.76 -2.61
C PRO A 371 -15.49 -19.22 -4.04
N VAL A 372 -16.61 -18.76 -4.56
CA VAL A 372 -16.74 -18.20 -5.89
C VAL A 372 -16.29 -16.73 -5.84
N ALA A 373 -15.23 -16.40 -6.58
CA ALA A 373 -14.57 -15.08 -6.56
C ALA A 373 -15.24 -14.08 -7.52
N HIS A 374 -16.46 -13.61 -7.19
CA HIS A 374 -17.27 -12.75 -8.08
C HIS A 374 -17.91 -11.53 -7.36
N HIS A 375 -17.27 -10.99 -6.32
CA HIS A 375 -17.76 -9.76 -5.68
C HIS A 375 -16.70 -8.66 -5.71
N PRO A 376 -17.07 -7.45 -6.17
CA PRO A 376 -16.11 -6.38 -6.33
C PRO A 376 -15.82 -5.68 -5.00
N VAL A 377 -14.59 -5.21 -4.82
CA VAL A 377 -14.12 -4.57 -3.60
C VAL A 377 -14.26 -3.06 -3.74
N SER A 378 -15.03 -2.42 -2.86
CA SER A 378 -15.20 -0.96 -2.86
C SER A 378 -13.95 -0.26 -2.33
N ARG A 379 -13.48 0.75 -3.07
CA ARG A 379 -12.31 1.58 -2.72
C ARG A 379 -12.54 3.05 -3.07
N THR A 380 -11.83 3.95 -2.40
CA THR A 380 -11.75 5.36 -2.80
C THR A 380 -10.42 5.65 -3.46
N ALA A 381 -10.42 6.14 -4.71
CA ALA A 381 -9.19 6.59 -5.37
C ALA A 381 -9.14 8.11 -5.46
N ARG A 382 -8.02 8.71 -5.02
CA ARG A 382 -7.82 10.17 -5.02
C ARG A 382 -6.58 10.54 -5.85
N PHE A 383 -6.71 11.54 -6.70
CA PHE A 383 -5.63 12.06 -7.54
C PHE A 383 -5.43 13.55 -7.28
N ASP A 384 -4.20 13.95 -6.93
CA ASP A 384 -3.86 15.35 -6.79
C ASP A 384 -3.60 15.98 -8.16
N VAL A 385 -4.58 16.77 -8.61
CA VAL A 385 -4.54 17.43 -9.91
C VAL A 385 -4.06 18.88 -9.83
N THR A 386 -3.76 19.38 -8.62
CA THR A 386 -3.41 20.79 -8.36
C THR A 386 -2.31 21.27 -9.30
N ARG A 387 -1.17 20.56 -9.33
CA ARG A 387 -0.02 20.95 -10.17
C ARG A 387 -0.35 20.97 -11.65
N ALA A 388 -1.11 19.98 -12.11
CA ALA A 388 -1.43 19.84 -13.53
C ALA A 388 -2.44 20.90 -13.98
N VAL A 389 -3.42 21.22 -13.14
CA VAL A 389 -4.36 22.33 -13.37
C VAL A 389 -3.62 23.67 -13.32
N ASP A 390 -2.78 23.93 -12.33
CA ASP A 390 -2.04 25.20 -12.23
C ASP A 390 -1.08 25.43 -13.40
N SER A 391 -0.48 24.36 -13.92
CA SER A 391 0.50 24.43 -15.01
C SER A 391 -0.14 24.66 -16.38
N HIS A 392 -1.39 24.24 -16.58
CA HIS A 392 -2.03 24.18 -17.91
C HIS A 392 -3.43 24.83 -17.98
N GLY A 393 -4.02 25.20 -16.84
CA GLY A 393 -5.36 25.75 -16.68
C GLY A 393 -5.40 27.27 -16.73
N ALA A 394 -5.12 27.86 -17.90
CA ALA A 394 -5.52 29.24 -18.14
C ALA A 394 -7.05 29.33 -18.32
N ALA A 395 -7.66 30.48 -18.02
CA ALA A 395 -9.09 30.70 -18.25
C ALA A 395 -9.46 30.38 -19.72
N GLY A 396 -10.31 29.36 -19.92
CA GLY A 396 -10.75 28.87 -21.23
C GLY A 396 -9.98 27.68 -21.81
N ALA A 397 -9.02 27.10 -21.08
CA ALA A 397 -8.38 25.84 -21.47
C ALA A 397 -9.36 24.67 -21.36
N ASP A 398 -9.51 23.92 -22.44
CA ASP A 398 -10.33 22.70 -22.49
C ASP A 398 -9.49 21.53 -21.96
N LEU A 399 -9.50 21.32 -20.64
CA LEU A 399 -8.77 20.26 -19.97
C LEU A 399 -9.65 19.03 -19.75
N VAL A 400 -9.01 17.87 -19.82
CA VAL A 400 -9.64 16.57 -19.55
C VAL A 400 -8.83 15.83 -18.50
N PHE A 401 -9.52 15.05 -17.68
CA PHE A 401 -8.91 14.06 -16.81
C PHE A 401 -8.99 12.69 -17.49
N SER A 402 -7.83 12.13 -17.84
CA SER A 402 -7.72 10.80 -18.41
C SER A 402 -7.32 9.80 -17.33
N LEU A 403 -8.09 8.74 -17.19
CA LEU A 403 -7.83 7.63 -16.29
C LEU A 403 -7.43 6.41 -17.11
N GLN A 404 -6.22 5.91 -16.91
CA GLN A 404 -5.74 4.68 -17.54
C GLN A 404 -5.77 3.53 -16.53
N PHE A 405 -6.30 2.39 -16.95
CA PHE A 405 -6.36 1.17 -16.17
C PHE A 405 -5.29 0.17 -16.62
N ILE A 406 -4.56 -0.42 -15.66
CA ILE A 406 -3.48 -1.37 -15.93
C ILE A 406 -3.61 -2.59 -14.99
N PRO A 407 -3.81 -3.81 -15.51
CA PRO A 407 -3.81 -5.01 -14.67
C PRO A 407 -2.40 -5.35 -14.18
N ALA A 408 -2.31 -5.85 -12.95
CA ALA A 408 -1.06 -6.37 -12.42
C ALA A 408 -0.56 -7.59 -13.21
N PRO A 409 0.76 -7.81 -13.28
CA PRO A 409 1.31 -9.04 -13.83
C PRO A 409 0.78 -10.29 -13.11
N SER A 410 0.60 -11.38 -13.85
CA SER A 410 0.42 -12.73 -13.31
C SER A 410 1.64 -13.17 -12.49
N GLU A 411 1.52 -14.29 -11.77
CA GLU A 411 2.62 -14.88 -10.98
C GLU A 411 3.91 -15.15 -11.80
N THR A 412 3.81 -15.24 -13.13
CA THR A 412 4.95 -15.43 -14.04
C THR A 412 5.64 -14.13 -14.47
N GLY A 413 5.09 -12.97 -14.08
CA GLY A 413 5.57 -11.64 -14.47
C GLY A 413 5.01 -11.10 -15.79
N LEU A 414 4.17 -11.88 -16.48
CA LEU A 414 3.45 -11.45 -17.68
C LEU A 414 2.05 -10.92 -17.31
N PRO A 415 1.53 -9.86 -17.95
CA PRO A 415 0.14 -9.44 -17.75
C PRO A 415 -0.81 -10.63 -17.97
N PRO A 416 -1.92 -10.74 -17.22
CA PRO A 416 -2.95 -11.72 -17.54
C PRO A 416 -3.41 -11.50 -18.98
N HIS A 417 -3.36 -12.56 -19.79
CA HIS A 417 -3.82 -12.54 -21.17
C HIS A 417 -4.88 -13.63 -21.39
N PRO A 418 -6.08 -13.26 -21.87
CA PRO A 418 -6.53 -11.88 -22.13
C PRO A 418 -6.61 -11.05 -20.83
N VAL A 419 -6.49 -9.72 -20.96
CA VAL A 419 -6.77 -8.81 -19.82
C VAL A 419 -8.21 -9.08 -19.41
N PRO A 420 -8.47 -9.49 -18.16
CA PRO A 420 -9.84 -9.72 -17.74
C PRO A 420 -10.58 -8.38 -17.83
N PRO A 421 -11.70 -8.32 -18.56
CA PRO A 421 -12.53 -7.12 -18.57
C PRO A 421 -12.98 -6.79 -17.14
N LEU A 422 -13.20 -5.51 -16.88
CA LEU A 422 -13.75 -5.00 -15.64
C LEU A 422 -15.27 -5.29 -15.55
N ASP A 423 -15.72 -6.50 -15.90
CA ASP A 423 -17.14 -6.86 -16.08
C ASP A 423 -18.01 -6.60 -14.82
N GLU A 424 -17.39 -6.47 -13.64
CA GLU A 424 -18.03 -6.20 -12.35
C GLU A 424 -17.56 -4.86 -11.72
N VAL A 425 -17.05 -3.93 -12.52
CA VAL A 425 -16.74 -2.59 -12.01
C VAL A 425 -18.02 -1.83 -11.70
N GLU A 426 -18.07 -1.22 -10.53
CA GLU A 426 -19.09 -0.23 -10.18
C GLU A 426 -18.39 1.04 -9.71
N LEU A 427 -19.01 2.19 -9.94
CA LEU A 427 -18.49 3.46 -9.46
C LEU A 427 -19.66 4.36 -9.13
N LYS A 428 -19.71 4.84 -7.89
CA LYS A 428 -20.84 5.66 -7.42
C LYS A 428 -20.77 7.07 -7.99
N ASP A 429 -19.60 7.70 -7.92
CA ASP A 429 -19.42 9.07 -8.38
C ASP A 429 -17.96 9.42 -8.67
N VAL A 430 -17.75 10.43 -9.51
CA VAL A 430 -16.45 11.09 -9.68
C VAL A 430 -16.61 12.58 -9.51
N ARG A 431 -15.81 13.15 -8.61
CA ARG A 431 -15.90 14.56 -8.24
C ARG A 431 -14.53 15.20 -8.22
N MET A 432 -14.51 16.48 -8.56
CA MET A 432 -13.45 17.38 -8.17
C MET A 432 -13.77 17.96 -6.79
N GLU A 433 -12.80 17.92 -5.90
CA GLU A 433 -12.86 18.48 -4.57
C GLU A 433 -11.83 19.59 -4.44
N VAL A 434 -12.26 20.73 -3.88
CA VAL A 434 -11.42 21.92 -3.65
C VAL A 434 -11.16 22.05 -2.15
N TYR A 435 -9.89 22.12 -1.76
CA TYR A 435 -9.46 22.12 -0.36
C TYR A 435 -8.58 23.34 -0.02
N ILE A 436 -8.73 23.86 1.20
CA ILE A 436 -7.83 24.86 1.81
C ILE A 436 -7.08 24.34 3.03
#